data_AF-X1CE96-F1
#
_entry.id   AF-X1CE96-F1
#
_cell.length_a   1.000
_cell.length_b   1.000
_cell.length_c   1.000
_cell.angle_alpha   90.00
_cell.angle_beta   90.00
_cell.angle_gamma   90.00
#
_symmetry.space_group_name_H-M   'P 1'
#
loop_
_entity.id
_entity.type
_entity.pdbx_description
1 polymer ?
#
loop_
_entity_poly.entity_id
_entity_poly.type
_entity_poly.pdbx_seq_one_letter_code
_entity_poly.pdbx_strand_id
1 'polypeptide(L)' 'AWDRIGLGDIVSEEYLHNRLICLRDTEGRNLALGIVDEVDGRMRSISVYTPLDKEKKIGGILWGKLRINLEGKEVD' A
#
# COMPACT_ATOMS: atom_id res chain seq x y z
N ALA A 1 0.33 -7.51 -13.68
CA ALA A 1 -0.71 -6.54 -13.38
C ALA A 1 -0.40 -5.95 -12.01
N TRP A 2 0.04 -4.69 -12.04
CA TRP A 2 0.34 -3.86 -10.89
C TRP A 2 -0.89 -2.97 -10.73
N ASP A 3 -1.72 -3.23 -9.73
CA ASP A 3 -2.96 -2.48 -9.54
C ASP A 3 -2.67 -1.20 -8.74
N ARG A 4 -3.00 -0.06 -9.34
CA ARG A 4 -2.69 1.29 -8.83
C ARG A 4 -3.81 1.79 -7.91
N ILE A 5 -3.46 2.17 -6.68
CA ILE A 5 -4.40 2.73 -5.69
C ILE A 5 -4.12 4.23 -5.47
N GLY A 6 -5.16 5.06 -5.48
CA GLY A 6 -5.06 6.53 -5.44
C GLY A 6 -4.84 7.12 -4.04
N LEU A 7 -3.99 8.15 -3.94
CA LEU A 7 -3.71 8.92 -2.70
C LEU A 7 -4.51 10.23 -2.63
N GLY A 8 -5.22 10.47 -1.52
CA GLY A 8 -5.75 11.79 -1.13
C GLY A 8 -4.70 12.62 -0.37
N ASP A 9 -4.75 13.94 -0.51
CA ASP A 9 -3.85 14.99 0.04
C ASP A 9 -2.48 14.53 0.58
N ILE A 10 -1.55 14.48 -0.37
CA ILE A 10 -0.08 14.49 -0.32
C ILE A 10 0.52 14.18 1.06
N VAL A 11 0.62 12.88 1.34
CA VAL A 11 1.61 12.34 2.26
C VAL A 11 2.93 12.21 1.47
N SER A 12 4.06 12.66 2.03
CA SER A 12 5.35 12.65 1.30
C SER A 12 5.74 11.23 0.88
N GLU A 13 6.42 11.08 -0.25
CA GLU A 13 6.89 9.76 -0.73
C GLU A 13 7.73 9.04 0.34
N GLU A 14 8.57 9.79 1.06
CA GLU A 14 9.38 9.29 2.18
C GLU A 14 8.53 8.70 3.32
N TYR A 15 7.40 9.35 3.65
CA TYR A 15 6.50 8.85 4.68
C TYR A 15 5.86 7.51 4.30
N LEU A 16 5.59 7.33 3.00
CA LEU A 16 4.85 6.20 2.46
C LEU A 16 5.75 5.01 2.14
N HIS A 17 7.01 5.24 1.77
CA HIS A 17 7.96 4.17 1.45
C HIS A 17 8.16 3.19 2.63
N ASN A 18 8.17 1.89 2.34
CA ASN A 18 8.21 0.77 3.31
C ASN A 18 7.03 0.73 4.29
N ARG A 19 5.99 1.55 4.14
CA ARG A 19 4.88 1.57 5.08
C ARG A 19 4.05 0.30 4.95
N LEU A 20 3.77 -0.32 6.10
CA LEU A 20 2.84 -1.45 6.18
C LEU A 20 1.40 -0.93 6.06
N ILE A 21 0.63 -1.54 5.17
CA ILE A 21 -0.77 -1.17 4.90
C ILE A 21 -1.67 -2.40 4.93
N CYS A 22 -2.96 -2.18 5.18
CA CYS A 22 -4.00 -3.20 5.00
C CYS A 22 -4.82 -2.86 3.75
N LEU A 23 -4.86 -3.80 2.81
CA LEU A 23 -5.68 -3.73 1.60
C LEU A 23 -7.08 -4.24 1.92
N ARG A 24 -8.10 -3.50 1.48
CA ARG A 24 -9.51 -3.81 1.78
C ARG A 24 -10.31 -3.95 0.49
N ASP A 25 -11.34 -4.78 0.51
CA ASP A 25 -12.29 -4.88 -0.61
C ASP A 25 -13.27 -3.70 -0.63
N THR A 26 -14.16 -3.69 -1.63
CA THR A 26 -15.18 -2.64 -1.80
C THR A 26 -16.26 -2.64 -0.72
N GLU A 27 -16.37 -3.71 0.08
CA GLU A 27 -17.25 -3.80 1.24
C GLU A 27 -16.52 -3.38 2.53
N GLY A 28 -15.24 -3.03 2.45
CA GLY A 28 -14.41 -2.67 3.61
C GLY A 28 -13.89 -3.87 4.41
N ARG A 29 -13.95 -5.10 3.89
CA ARG A 29 -13.34 -6.27 4.55
C ARG A 29 -11.83 -6.28 4.29
N ASN A 30 -11.07 -6.71 5.28
CA ASN A 30 -9.61 -6.83 5.16
C ASN A 30 -9.27 -8.02 4.25
N LEU A 31 -8.43 -7.79 3.25
CA LEU A 31 -7.99 -8.80 2.29
C LEU A 31 -6.59 -9.32 2.62
N ALA A 32 -5.63 -8.42 2.76
CA ALA A 32 -4.24 -8.75 3.02
C ALA A 32 -3.48 -7.55 3.58
N LEU A 33 -2.31 -7.83 4.15
CA LEU A 33 -1.29 -6.82 4.36
C LEU A 33 -0.49 -6.59 3.07
N GLY A 34 0.08 -5.39 2.95
CA GLY A 34 1.03 -5.05 1.90
C GLY A 34 2.07 -4.05 2.38
N ILE A 35 3.20 -4.01 1.68
CA ILE A 35 4.30 -3.07 1.96
C ILE A 35 4.38 -2.14 0.75
N VAL A 36 4.32 -0.83 0.99
CA VAL A 36 4.49 0.17 -0.07
C VAL A 36 5.94 0.15 -0.57
N ASP A 37 6.09 -0.02 -1.88
CA ASP A 37 7.36 -0.07 -2.59
C ASP A 37 7.68 1.30 -3.18
N GLU A 38 6.83 1.78 -4.08
CA GLU A 38 7.02 3.05 -4.77
C GLU A 38 5.79 3.95 -4.62
N VAL A 39 6.04 5.25 -4.66
CA VAL A 39 5.00 6.27 -4.75
C VAL A 39 5.27 7.06 -6.02
N ASP A 40 4.25 7.20 -6.85
CA ASP A 40 4.27 8.04 -8.04
C ASP A 40 3.44 9.29 -7.74
N GLY A 41 4.10 10.36 -7.30
CA GLY A 41 3.45 11.63 -6.99
C GLY A 41 2.75 12.29 -8.19
N ARG A 42 3.16 11.99 -9.43
CA ARG A 42 2.52 12.54 -10.64
C ARG A 42 1.21 11.84 -10.94
N MET A 43 1.19 10.52 -10.84
CA MET A 43 -0.01 9.70 -11.09
C MET A 43 -0.87 9.52 -9.84
N ARG A 44 -0.43 10.04 -8.68
CA ARG A 44 -1.05 9.85 -7.36
C ARG A 44 -1.30 8.37 -7.06
N SER A 45 -0.35 7.52 -7.45
CA SER A 45 -0.48 6.07 -7.30
C SER A 45 0.65 5.50 -6.45
N ILE A 46 0.40 4.33 -5.86
CA ILE A 46 1.43 3.55 -5.16
C ILE A 46 1.61 2.16 -5.80
N SER A 47 2.80 1.60 -5.62
CA SER A 47 3.12 0.20 -5.86
C SER A 47 3.23 -0.52 -4.53
N VAL A 48 2.72 -1.75 -4.43
CA VAL A 48 2.60 -2.49 -3.17
C VAL A 48 3.05 -3.94 -3.36
N TYR A 49 3.96 -4.41 -2.51
CA TYR A 49 4.20 -5.84 -2.34
C TYR A 49 3.06 -6.46 -1.55
N THR A 50 2.36 -7.43 -2.16
CA THR A 50 1.19 -8.06 -1.56
C THR A 50 1.06 -9.52 -2.04
N PRO A 51 0.52 -10.43 -1.20
CA PRO A 51 0.20 -11.78 -1.61
C PRO A 51 -1.08 -11.89 -2.46
N LEU A 52 -1.79 -10.78 -2.70
CA LEU A 52 -3.03 -10.80 -3.48
C LEU A 52 -2.76 -11.01 -4.96
N ASP A 53 -3.65 -11.78 -5.59
CA ASP A 53 -3.69 -11.91 -7.04
C ASP A 53 -3.99 -10.56 -7.69
N LYS A 54 -3.42 -10.38 -8.88
CA LYS A 54 -3.47 -9.12 -9.63
C LYS A 54 -4.84 -8.78 -10.20
N GLU A 55 -5.79 -9.70 -10.11
CA GLU A 55 -7.19 -9.49 -10.52
C GLU A 55 -8.06 -9.08 -9.32
N LYS A 56 -7.50 -9.11 -8.10
CA LYS A 56 -8.24 -8.79 -6.89
C LYS A 56 -8.48 -7.30 -6.80
N LYS A 57 -9.73 -6.91 -7.02
CA LYS A 57 -10.17 -5.51 -6.89
C LYS A 57 -9.97 -5.01 -5.45
N ILE A 58 -9.21 -3.93 -5.31
CA ILE A 58 -9.02 -3.21 -4.05
C ILE A 58 -10.02 -2.06 -3.97
N GLY A 59 -10.78 -2.00 -2.87
CA GLY A 59 -11.75 -0.94 -2.59
C GLY A 59 -11.22 0.16 -1.67
N GLY A 60 -10.14 -0.12 -0.91
CA GLY A 60 -9.51 0.88 -0.07
C GLY A 60 -8.22 0.40 0.60
N ILE A 61 -7.52 1.35 1.23
CA ILE A 61 -6.31 1.12 2.01
C ILE A 61 -6.53 1.66 3.43
N LEU A 62 -6.13 0.88 4.43
CA LEU A 62 -5.91 1.38 5.78
C LEU A 62 -4.41 1.52 6.03
N TRP A 63 -3.99 2.75 6.35
CA TRP A 63 -2.60 3.11 6.58
C TRP A 63 -2.13 2.63 7.95
N GLY A 64 -1.11 1.77 7.96
CA GLY A 64 -0.42 1.39 9.18
C GLY A 64 0.56 2.46 9.64
N LYS A 65 0.97 2.36 10.90
CA LYS A 65 1.97 3.26 11.50
C LYS A 65 3.41 2.78 11.29
N LEU A 66 3.60 1.47 11.17
CA LEU A 66 4.89 0.81 11.04
C LEU A 66 5.44 0.92 9.62
N ARG A 67 6.77 1.00 9.52
CA ARG A 67 7.51 0.79 8.29
C ARG A 67 8.31 -0.51 8.44
N ILE A 68 8.33 -1.33 7.41
CA ILE A 68 8.91 -2.66 7.44
C ILE A 68 9.60 -2.96 6.12
N ASN A 69 10.74 -3.63 6.17
CA ASN A 69 11.43 -4.10 4.96
C ASN A 69 10.89 -5.47 4.50
N LEU A 70 11.39 -5.97 3.36
CA LEU A 70 10.94 -7.25 2.79
C LEU A 70 11.33 -8.46 3.65
N GLU A 71 12.32 -8.35 4.53
CA GLU A 71 12.68 -9.37 5.50
C GLU A 71 11.76 -9.38 6.74
N GLY A 72 10.79 -8.47 6.81
CA GLY A 72 9.86 -8.39 7.93
C GLY A 72 10.41 -7.67 9.17
N LYS A 73 11.47 -6.86 9.02
CA LYS A 73 12.05 -6.05 10.09
C LYS A 73 11.52 -4.63 10.04
N GLU A 74 11.16 -4.10 11.20
CA GLU A 74 10.80 -2.70 11.35
C GLU A 74 11.99 -1.80 10.97
N VAL A 75 11.72 -0.71 10.27
CA VAL A 75 12.70 0.28 9.83
C VAL A 75 12.22 1.69 10.19
N ASP A 76 13.15 2.57 10.55
CA ASP A 76 12.85 3.95 10.94
C ASP A 76 12.52 4.85 9.74
#